data_AF-A0AA82N7U0-F1
#
_entry.id   AF-A0AA82N7U0-F1
#
_cell.length_a   1.000
_cell.length_b   1.000
_cell.length_c   1.000
_cell.angle_alpha   90.00
_cell.angle_beta   90.00
_cell.angle_gamma   90.00
#
_symmetry.space_group_name_H-M   'P 1'
#
loop_
_entity.id
_entity.type
_entity.pdbx_description
1 polymer ?
#
loop_
_entity_poly.entity_id
_entity_poly.type
_entity_poly.pdbx_seq_one_letter_code
_entity_poly.pdbx_strand_id
1 'polypeptide(L)'
;MGIFQILKSRGDPIAFKVLNEFLKFNARLTEAKTSLEFINDCIRTDRYPKTYWKSLRRNKIYPNSRTLKRQAINQTDSLKMYINNLERNLSQRGSTVDNLLPQIKSQFMDYTNMVAKSRSEKLKKKLIQSLEHDKPERKFPMDPERLHLRFRIFQCMN
;
A
#
# COMPACT_ATOMS: atom_id res chain seq x y z
N MET A 1 -14.34 -0.19 23.52
CA MET A 1 -14.05 -1.61 23.82
C MET A 1 -14.39 -2.42 22.58
N GLY A 2 -13.38 -2.97 21.89
CA GLY A 2 -13.52 -3.47 20.51
C GLY A 2 -13.92 -4.95 20.41
N ILE A 3 -14.44 -5.37 19.25
CA ILE A 3 -14.79 -6.77 18.93
C ILE A 3 -13.72 -7.79 19.35
N PHE A 4 -12.43 -7.40 19.32
CA PHE A 4 -11.32 -8.24 19.77
C PHE A 4 -11.31 -8.55 21.28
N GLN A 5 -11.85 -7.68 22.15
CA GLN A 5 -12.01 -8.03 23.56
C GLN A 5 -13.07 -9.12 23.73
N ILE A 6 -14.18 -9.03 22.98
CA ILE A 6 -15.24 -10.05 22.96
C ILE A 6 -14.71 -11.37 22.39
N LEU A 7 -13.88 -11.32 21.35
CA LEU A 7 -13.26 -12.51 20.76
C LEU A 7 -12.19 -13.10 21.69
N LYS A 8 -11.42 -12.27 22.40
CA LYS A 8 -10.38 -12.71 23.33
C LYS A 8 -10.97 -13.36 24.58
N SER A 9 -12.11 -12.87 25.08
CA SER A 9 -12.78 -13.44 26.25
C SER A 9 -13.39 -14.83 26.00
N ARG A 10 -13.60 -15.23 24.74
CA ARG A 10 -14.08 -16.58 24.38
C ARG A 10 -13.07 -17.71 24.61
N GLY A 11 -11.82 -17.38 24.96
CA GLY A 11 -10.89 -18.36 25.53
C GLY A 11 -10.21 -19.33 24.56
N ASP A 12 -10.42 -19.23 23.24
CA ASP A 12 -9.65 -19.97 22.24
C ASP A 12 -8.60 -19.08 21.54
N PRO A 13 -7.32 -19.15 21.94
CA PRO A 13 -6.24 -18.40 21.30
C PRO A 13 -6.03 -18.75 19.82
N ILE A 14 -6.35 -19.97 19.41
CA ILE A 14 -6.17 -20.44 18.03
C ILE A 14 -7.20 -19.76 17.13
N ALA A 15 -8.49 -19.82 17.50
CA ALA A 15 -9.54 -19.11 16.78
C ALA A 15 -9.26 -17.60 16.70
N PHE A 16 -8.82 -16.99 17.81
CA PHE A 16 -8.45 -15.58 17.83
C PHE A 16 -7.32 -15.24 16.85
N LYS A 17 -6.27 -16.08 16.80
CA LYS A 17 -5.16 -15.93 15.85
C LYS A 17 -5.65 -15.99 14.41
N VAL A 18 -6.50 -16.97 14.08
CA VAL A 18 -7.06 -17.13 12.72
C VAL A 18 -7.91 -15.92 12.31
N LEU A 19 -8.74 -15.39 13.21
CA LEU A 19 -9.55 -14.18 12.95
C LEU A 19 -8.66 -12.95 12.74
N ASN A 20 -7.60 -12.79 13.52
CA ASN A 20 -6.64 -11.71 13.32
C ASN A 20 -5.89 -11.83 11.97
N GLU A 21 -5.54 -13.05 11.58
CA GLU A 21 -4.98 -13.32 10.25
C GLU A 21 -5.99 -12.98 9.14
N PHE A 22 -7.25 -13.38 9.29
CA PHE A 22 -8.32 -13.04 8.34
C PHE A 22 -8.43 -11.53 8.13
N LEU A 23 -8.51 -10.74 9.22
CA LEU A 23 -8.51 -9.28 9.15
C LEU A 23 -7.31 -8.74 8.37
N LYS A 24 -6.10 -9.24 8.67
CA LYS A 24 -4.86 -8.83 8.01
C LYS A 24 -4.87 -9.13 6.52
N PHE A 25 -5.33 -10.32 6.12
CA PHE A 25 -5.44 -10.70 4.72
C PHE A 25 -6.50 -9.89 3.99
N ASN A 26 -7.62 -9.58 4.63
CA ASN A 26 -8.69 -8.77 4.02
C ASN A 26 -8.23 -7.33 3.76
N ALA A 27 -7.55 -6.75 4.74
CA ALA A 27 -6.91 -5.45 4.60
C ALA A 27 -5.91 -5.42 3.43
N ARG A 28 -5.01 -6.41 3.36
CA ARG A 28 -4.01 -6.53 2.28
C ARG A 28 -4.64 -6.76 0.92
N LEU A 29 -5.71 -7.55 0.85
CA LEU A 29 -6.43 -7.81 -0.39
C LEU A 29 -7.03 -6.53 -0.94
N THR A 30 -7.65 -5.75 -0.05
CA THR A 30 -8.22 -4.45 -0.43
C THR A 30 -7.13 -3.50 -0.90
N GLU A 31 -6.01 -3.38 -0.17
CA GLU A 31 -4.85 -2.57 -0.60
C GLU A 31 -4.30 -3.00 -1.97
N ALA A 32 -4.24 -4.31 -2.24
CA ALA A 32 -3.78 -4.84 -3.51
C ALA A 32 -4.75 -4.51 -4.65
N LYS A 33 -6.06 -4.64 -4.44
CA LYS A 33 -7.10 -4.25 -5.42
C LYS A 33 -7.03 -2.75 -5.72
N THR A 34 -6.90 -1.90 -4.69
CA THR A 34 -6.72 -0.44 -4.86
C THR A 34 -5.46 -0.11 -5.65
N SER A 35 -4.36 -0.82 -5.40
CA SER A 35 -3.11 -0.64 -6.15
C SER A 35 -3.28 -1.04 -7.61
N LEU A 36 -3.98 -2.14 -7.88
CA LEU A 36 -4.26 -2.61 -9.23
C LEU A 36 -5.11 -1.59 -10.01
N GLU A 37 -6.18 -1.07 -9.38
CA GLU A 37 -7.01 0.00 -9.97
C GLU A 37 -6.17 1.24 -10.31
N PHE A 38 -5.34 1.70 -9.38
CA PHE A 38 -4.45 2.83 -9.62
C PHE A 38 -3.50 2.61 -10.79
N ILE A 39 -2.90 1.42 -10.92
CA ILE A 39 -2.00 1.11 -12.03
C ILE A 39 -2.75 1.10 -13.36
N ASN A 40 -3.96 0.55 -13.39
CA ASN A 40 -4.81 0.57 -14.58
C ASN A 40 -5.15 2.01 -14.99
N ASP A 41 -5.43 2.88 -14.03
CA ASP A 41 -5.63 4.31 -14.28
C ASP A 41 -4.37 4.99 -14.82
N CYS A 42 -3.18 4.67 -14.30
CA CYS A 42 -1.91 5.14 -14.85
C CYS A 42 -1.74 4.73 -16.31
N ILE A 43 -2.05 3.47 -16.66
CA ILE A 43 -1.97 2.97 -18.04
C ILE A 43 -2.97 3.69 -18.95
N ARG A 44 -4.20 3.89 -18.48
CA ARG A 44 -5.27 4.53 -19.25
C ARG A 44 -4.99 6.01 -19.52
N THR A 45 -4.40 6.70 -18.56
CA THR A 45 -4.16 8.15 -18.63
C THR A 45 -2.75 8.52 -19.10
N ASP A 46 -1.87 7.51 -19.29
CA ASP A 46 -0.43 7.66 -19.54
C ASP A 46 0.30 8.53 -18.49
N ARG A 47 -0.22 8.55 -17.25
CA ARG A 47 0.35 9.30 -16.11
C ARG A 47 0.92 8.33 -15.10
N TYR A 48 2.24 8.31 -14.95
CA TYR A 48 2.94 7.37 -14.07
C TYR A 48 3.63 8.08 -12.91
N PRO A 49 3.65 7.45 -11.72
CA PRO A 49 4.34 8.02 -10.56
C PRO A 49 5.84 8.07 -10.80
N LYS A 50 6.51 9.07 -10.18
CA LYS A 50 7.97 9.29 -10.31
C LYS A 50 8.82 8.05 -9.97
N THR A 51 8.28 7.17 -9.12
CA THR A 51 8.92 5.90 -8.75
C THR A 51 9.16 4.98 -9.96
N TYR A 52 8.28 5.00 -10.97
CA TYR A 52 8.47 4.20 -12.19
C TYR A 52 9.67 4.72 -12.99
N TRP A 53 9.73 6.03 -13.20
CA TRP A 53 10.86 6.70 -13.86
C TRP A 53 12.18 6.37 -13.16
N LYS A 54 12.22 6.47 -11.82
CA LYS A 54 13.40 6.13 -11.02
C LYS A 54 13.79 4.66 -11.16
N SER A 55 12.80 3.76 -11.15
CA SER A 55 13.01 2.32 -11.29
C SER A 55 13.60 1.96 -12.66
N LEU A 56 13.07 2.51 -13.76
CA LEU A 56 13.62 2.30 -15.11
C LEU A 56 15.05 2.80 -15.22
N ARG A 57 15.33 4.01 -14.73
CA ARG A 57 16.69 4.57 -14.74
C ARG A 57 17.67 3.73 -13.93
N ARG A 58 17.26 3.21 -12.77
CA ARG A 58 18.07 2.30 -11.96
C ARG A 58 18.45 1.03 -12.74
N ASN A 59 17.56 0.57 -13.61
CA ASN A 59 17.78 -0.59 -14.48
C ASN A 59 18.40 -0.21 -15.85
N LYS A 60 18.94 1.01 -16.00
CA LYS A 60 19.54 1.53 -17.25
C LYS A 60 18.58 1.50 -18.46
N ILE A 61 17.27 1.53 -18.21
CA ILE A 61 16.24 1.60 -19.25
C ILE A 61 15.84 3.07 -19.42
N TYR A 62 15.87 3.55 -20.66
CA TYR A 62 15.37 4.90 -20.97
C TYR A 62 13.85 4.98 -20.73
N PRO A 63 13.38 5.89 -19.84
CA PRO A 63 11.96 6.05 -19.58
C PRO A 63 11.27 6.74 -20.76
N ASN A 64 10.33 6.03 -21.38
CA ASN A 64 9.39 6.56 -22.37
C ASN A 64 8.02 5.91 -22.13
N SER A 65 6.97 6.38 -22.82
CA SER A 65 5.60 5.88 -22.62
C SER A 65 5.52 4.35 -22.75
N ARG A 66 6.18 3.76 -23.76
CA ARG A 66 6.23 2.30 -23.97
C ARG A 66 6.88 1.56 -22.80
N THR A 67 8.02 2.01 -22.29
CA THR A 67 8.73 1.34 -21.19
C THR A 67 8.01 1.50 -19.86
N LEU A 68 7.37 2.65 -19.61
CA LEU A 68 6.51 2.89 -18.44
C LEU A 68 5.26 2.01 -18.46
N LYS A 69 4.57 1.95 -19.61
CA LYS A 69 3.40 1.07 -19.79
C LYS A 69 3.77 -0.39 -19.58
N ARG A 70 4.90 -0.85 -20.15
CA ARG A 70 5.41 -2.21 -19.93
C ARG A 70 5.67 -2.49 -18.45
N GLN A 71 6.30 -1.54 -17.74
CA GLN A 71 6.52 -1.69 -16.30
C GLN A 71 5.19 -1.79 -15.52
N ALA A 72 4.21 -0.97 -15.88
CA ALA A 72 2.88 -1.00 -15.29
C ALA A 72 2.17 -2.35 -15.49
N ILE A 73 2.24 -2.89 -16.71
CA ILE A 73 1.67 -4.22 -17.04
C ILE A 73 2.36 -5.31 -16.22
N ASN A 74 3.69 -5.32 -16.16
CA ASN A 74 4.42 -6.32 -15.37
C ASN A 74 4.06 -6.26 -13.86
N GLN A 75 3.87 -5.06 -13.33
CA GLN A 75 3.40 -4.88 -11.96
C GLN A 75 1.97 -5.37 -11.78
N THR A 76 1.09 -5.12 -12.75
CA THR A 76 -0.30 -5.61 -12.77
C THR A 76 -0.34 -7.14 -12.69
N ASP A 77 0.48 -7.84 -13.49
CA ASP A 77 0.52 -9.31 -13.49
C ASP A 77 1.00 -9.85 -12.14
N SER A 78 2.03 -9.23 -11.57
CA SER A 78 2.52 -9.57 -10.22
C SER A 78 1.46 -9.34 -9.15
N LEU A 79 0.70 -8.25 -9.25
CA LEU A 79 -0.40 -7.91 -8.35
C LEU A 79 -1.58 -8.87 -8.47
N LYS A 80 -1.94 -9.31 -9.69
CA LYS A 80 -2.99 -10.32 -9.89
C LYS A 80 -2.64 -11.64 -9.21
N MET A 81 -1.40 -12.10 -9.34
CA MET A 81 -0.94 -13.31 -8.64
C MET A 81 -0.97 -13.14 -7.13
N TYR A 82 -0.58 -11.97 -6.63
CA TYR A 82 -0.64 -11.65 -5.21
C TYR A 82 -2.09 -11.60 -4.70
N ILE A 83 -3.02 -10.99 -5.45
CA ILE A 83 -4.46 -10.96 -5.14
C ILE A 83 -5.02 -12.38 -5.04
N ASN A 84 -4.75 -13.24 -6.02
CA ASN A 84 -5.19 -14.63 -6.02
C ASN A 84 -4.68 -15.38 -4.77
N ASN A 85 -3.43 -15.15 -4.37
CA ASN A 85 -2.88 -15.74 -3.16
C ASN A 85 -3.57 -15.23 -1.89
N LEU A 86 -3.88 -13.94 -1.82
CA LEU A 86 -4.61 -13.35 -0.68
C LEU A 86 -6.04 -13.88 -0.59
N GLU A 87 -6.74 -14.04 -1.72
CA GLU A 87 -8.09 -14.61 -1.78
C GLU A 87 -8.09 -16.06 -1.29
N ARG A 88 -7.13 -16.89 -1.73
CA ARG A 88 -6.95 -18.25 -1.18
C ARG A 88 -6.73 -18.25 0.33
N ASN A 89 -5.90 -17.33 0.83
CA ASN A 89 -5.63 -17.22 2.26
C ASN A 89 -6.88 -16.80 3.06
N LEU A 90 -7.75 -15.96 2.49
CA LEU A 90 -9.03 -15.62 3.10
C LEU A 90 -9.98 -16.82 3.10
N SER A 91 -10.12 -17.51 1.98
CA SER A 91 -10.99 -18.70 1.89
C SER A 91 -10.61 -19.78 2.90
N GLN A 92 -9.31 -20.04 3.08
CA GLN A 92 -8.81 -21.00 4.07
C GLN A 92 -9.18 -20.66 5.52
N ARG A 93 -9.47 -19.38 5.81
CA ARG A 93 -9.80 -18.88 7.16
C ARG A 93 -11.28 -18.52 7.31
N GLY A 94 -12.04 -18.58 6.22
CA GLY A 94 -13.46 -18.22 6.19
C GLY A 94 -14.30 -19.09 7.13
N SER A 95 -13.99 -20.39 7.23
CA SER A 95 -14.70 -21.32 8.12
C SER A 95 -14.68 -20.90 9.58
N THR A 96 -13.57 -20.33 10.07
CA THR A 96 -13.50 -19.81 11.44
C THR A 96 -14.41 -18.59 11.64
N VAL A 97 -14.56 -17.75 10.61
CA VAL A 97 -15.52 -16.63 10.63
C VAL A 97 -16.96 -17.15 10.57
N ASP A 98 -17.21 -18.20 9.79
CA ASP A 98 -18.53 -18.83 9.67
C ASP A 98 -18.99 -19.53 10.96
N ASN A 99 -18.05 -20.04 11.76
CA ASN A 99 -18.32 -20.65 13.06
C ASN A 99 -18.62 -19.64 14.18
N LEU A 100 -18.52 -18.33 13.91
CA LEU A 100 -18.91 -17.30 14.87
C LEU A 100 -20.43 -17.22 15.00
N LEU A 101 -20.91 -16.88 16.20
CA LEU A 101 -22.34 -16.58 16.38
C LEU A 101 -22.75 -15.44 15.43
N PRO A 102 -23.97 -15.47 14.85
CA PRO A 102 -24.39 -14.52 13.82
C PRO A 102 -24.15 -13.04 14.18
N GLN A 103 -24.47 -12.65 15.42
CA GLN A 103 -24.24 -11.28 15.91
C GLN A 103 -22.76 -10.90 15.94
N ILE A 104 -21.89 -11.80 16.43
CA ILE A 104 -20.44 -11.58 16.50
C ILE A 104 -19.82 -11.60 15.11
N LYS A 105 -20.29 -12.49 14.23
CA LYS A 105 -19.89 -12.56 12.83
C LYS A 105 -20.16 -11.24 12.13
N SER A 106 -21.37 -10.69 12.27
CA SER A 106 -21.74 -9.39 11.68
C SER A 106 -20.81 -8.29 12.16
N GLN A 107 -20.65 -8.13 13.49
CA GLN A 107 -19.78 -7.10 14.07
C GLN A 107 -18.32 -7.23 13.63
N PHE A 108 -17.82 -8.46 13.54
CA PHE A 108 -16.46 -8.73 13.08
C PHE A 108 -16.27 -8.38 11.60
N MET A 109 -17.25 -8.72 10.76
CA MET A 109 -17.22 -8.38 9.33
C MET A 109 -17.32 -6.87 9.11
N ASP A 110 -18.19 -6.17 9.85
CA ASP A 110 -18.31 -4.71 9.80
C ASP A 110 -16.98 -4.03 10.18
N TYR A 111 -16.36 -4.49 11.27
CA TYR A 111 -15.05 -4.01 11.68
C TYR A 111 -13.98 -4.28 10.61
N THR A 112 -13.97 -5.47 10.03
CA THR A 112 -13.01 -5.89 9.00
C THR A 112 -13.16 -5.04 7.74
N ASN A 113 -14.40 -4.73 7.34
CA ASN A 113 -14.71 -3.85 6.21
C ASN A 113 -14.29 -2.40 6.50
N MET A 114 -14.56 -1.89 7.70
CA MET A 114 -14.15 -0.56 8.11
C MET A 114 -12.61 -0.39 8.05
N VAL A 115 -11.86 -1.36 8.58
CA VAL A 115 -10.38 -1.35 8.54
C VAL A 115 -9.87 -1.42 7.10
N ALA A 116 -10.44 -2.30 6.28
CA ALA A 116 -10.09 -2.44 4.87
C ALA A 116 -10.34 -1.14 4.09
N LYS A 117 -11.51 -0.52 4.28
CA LYS A 117 -11.87 0.76 3.66
C LYS A 117 -10.91 1.88 4.07
N SER A 118 -10.64 2.02 5.36
CA SER A 118 -9.70 3.04 5.88
C SER A 118 -8.30 2.88 5.28
N ARG A 119 -7.80 1.64 5.18
CA ARG A 119 -6.50 1.36 4.54
C ARG A 119 -6.50 1.66 3.05
N SER A 120 -7.57 1.30 2.34
CA SER A 120 -7.75 1.60 0.93
C SER A 120 -7.72 3.11 0.67
N GLU A 121 -8.47 3.89 1.44
CA GLU A 121 -8.53 5.36 1.31
C GLU A 121 -7.16 6.00 1.57
N LYS A 122 -6.48 5.57 2.64
CA LYS A 122 -5.12 6.04 2.96
C LYS A 122 -4.14 5.72 1.84
N LEU A 123 -4.20 4.51 1.29
CA LEU A 123 -3.35 4.10 0.18
C LEU A 123 -3.67 4.89 -1.09
N LYS A 124 -4.95 5.04 -1.44
CA LYS A 124 -5.40 5.83 -2.60
C LYS A 124 -4.87 7.26 -2.53
N LYS A 125 -4.98 7.91 -1.37
CA LYS A 125 -4.42 9.25 -1.14
C LYS A 125 -2.91 9.28 -1.41
N LYS A 126 -2.16 8.32 -0.86
CA LYS A 126 -0.70 8.23 -1.07
C LYS A 126 -0.34 7.99 -2.54
N LEU A 127 -1.10 7.17 -3.25
CA LEU A 127 -0.88 6.87 -4.66
C LEU A 127 -1.16 8.09 -5.55
N ILE A 128 -2.26 8.81 -5.30
CA ILE A 128 -2.57 10.07 -6.01
C ILE A 128 -1.48 11.12 -5.79
N GLN A 129 -1.05 11.33 -4.54
CA GLN A 129 0.05 12.23 -4.21
C GLN A 129 1.37 11.84 -4.89
N SER A 130 1.55 10.56 -5.25
CA SER A 130 2.74 10.11 -5.97
C SER A 130 2.76 10.50 -7.47
N LEU A 131 1.60 10.90 -8.01
CA LEU A 131 1.47 11.51 -9.33
C LEU A 131 1.78 13.01 -9.29
N GLU A 132 1.42 13.68 -8.19
CA GLU A 132 1.65 15.10 -7.99
C GLU A 132 3.15 15.36 -7.93
N HIS A 133 3.66 16.00 -8.98
CA HIS A 133 5.02 16.50 -9.01
C HIS A 133 5.11 17.74 -8.12
N ASP A 134 5.23 17.53 -6.82
CA ASP A 134 5.99 18.48 -6.01
C ASP A 134 7.42 18.42 -6.58
N LYS A 135 7.68 19.25 -7.58
CA LYS A 135 8.96 19.92 -7.64
C LYS A 135 9.03 20.62 -6.28
N PRO A 136 9.88 20.20 -5.33
CA PRO A 136 10.44 21.25 -4.51
C PRO A 136 11.03 22.18 -5.55
N GLU A 137 10.41 23.34 -5.74
CA GLU A 137 11.19 24.51 -6.11
C GLU A 137 12.30 24.52 -5.07
N ARG A 138 13.42 23.87 -5.42
CA ARG A 138 14.71 24.31 -4.96
C ARG A 138 14.81 25.68 -5.60
N LYS A 139 14.13 26.67 -5.00
CA LYS A 139 14.72 27.96 -4.77
C LYS A 139 16.04 27.57 -4.12
N PHE A 140 17.07 27.46 -4.96
CA PHE A 140 18.43 27.57 -4.51
C PHE A 140 18.38 28.73 -3.52
N PRO A 141 18.81 28.55 -2.26
CA PRO A 141 18.93 29.71 -1.40
C PRO A 141 19.77 30.71 -2.20
N MET A 142 19.16 31.82 -2.61
CA MET A 142 19.76 32.90 -3.41
C MET A 142 20.93 33.56 -2.67
N ASP A 143 21.24 33.06 -1.49
CA ASP A 143 22.29 33.55 -0.62
C ASP A 143 23.48 32.57 -0.64
N PRO A 144 24.49 32.81 -1.51
CA PRO A 144 25.70 32.01 -1.55
C PRO A 144 26.49 32.03 -0.24
N GLU A 145 26.27 33.01 0.66
CA GLU A 145 27.00 33.07 1.92
C GLU A 145 26.62 31.93 2.88
N ARG A 146 25.38 31.43 2.81
CA ARG A 146 24.96 30.25 3.61
C ARG A 146 25.58 28.93 3.15
N LEU A 147 26.09 28.85 1.93
CA LEU A 147 26.75 27.62 1.43
C LEU A 147 28.14 27.43 2.05
N HIS A 148 28.84 28.52 2.36
CA HIS A 148 30.17 28.45 2.98
C HIS A 148 30.13 27.84 4.40
N LEU A 149 29.04 28.06 5.15
CA LEU A 149 28.89 27.51 6.50
C LEU A 149 28.71 25.98 6.53
N ARG A 150 28.04 25.39 5.53
CA ARG A 150 27.88 23.92 5.50
C ARG A 150 29.10 23.17 4.98
N PHE A 151 29.85 23.75 4.03
CA PHE A 151 31.09 23.12 3.57
C PHE A 151 32.19 23.17 4.64
N ARG A 152 32.26 24.25 5.45
CA ARG A 152 33.24 24.33 6.54
C ARG A 152 32.99 23.33 7.66
N ILE A 153 31.75 23.06 8.04
CA ILE A 153 31.45 22.06 9.08
C ILE A 153 31.91 20.66 8.65
N PHE A 154 31.82 20.33 7.36
CA PHE A 154 32.26 19.03 6.85
C PHE A 154 33.78 18.88 6.76
N GLN A 155 34.53 19.98 6.63
CA GLN A 155 36.00 19.95 6.63
C GLN A 155 36.62 19.97 8.03
N CYS A 156 35.89 20.37 9.08
CA CYS A 156 36.40 20.29 10.46
C CYS A 156 36.11 18.96 11.18
N MET A 157 35.55 17.97 10.49
CA MET A 157 35.28 16.63 11.04
C MET A 157 36.07 15.49 10.39
N ASN A 158 37.06 15.80 9.55
CA ASN A 158 38.10 14.86 9.10
C ASN A 158 39.46 15.40 9.50
#